data_AF-A0A9W8LXR9-F1
#
_entry.id   AF-A0A9W8LXR9-F1
#
_cell.length_a   1.000
_cell.length_b   1.000
_cell.length_c   1.000
_cell.angle_alpha   90.00
_cell.angle_beta   90.00
_cell.angle_gamma   90.00
#
_symmetry.space_group_name_H-M   'P 1'
#
loop_
_entity.id
_entity.type
_entity.pdbx_description
1 polymer ?
#
loop_
_entity_poly.entity_id
_entity_poly.type
_entity_poly.pdbx_seq_one_letter_code
_entity_poly.pdbx_strand_id
1 'polypeptide(L)'
;FKRRKDESKDGRQQKLLAEYGGEEHLQAPPPELLQQSERYVEYSRTGQVVSGGGNAVAQPKRYKEDIYPLNHSSVFGSWWDDGKWGYHCCKQTMRNSYCTARK
;
A
#
# COMPACT_ATOMS: atom_id res chain seq x y z
N PHE A 1 -44.23 19.38 -24.55
CA PHE A 1 -44.07 20.60 -23.73
C PHE A 1 -42.69 20.74 -23.10
N LYS A 2 -42.16 19.73 -22.38
CA LYS A 2 -40.81 19.79 -21.79
C LYS A 2 -39.68 20.06 -22.80
N ARG A 3 -39.66 19.33 -23.93
CA ARG A 3 -38.63 19.48 -24.99
C ARG A 3 -38.49 20.90 -25.56
N ARG A 4 -39.61 21.56 -25.90
CA ARG A 4 -39.61 22.96 -26.39
C ARG A 4 -39.07 23.96 -25.37
N LYS A 5 -39.24 23.68 -24.07
CA LYS A 5 -38.76 24.58 -23.01
C LYS A 5 -37.25 24.46 -22.83
N ASP A 6 -36.68 23.26 -23.00
CA ASP A 6 -35.24 23.04 -22.99
C ASP A 6 -34.55 23.68 -24.21
N GLU A 7 -35.09 23.48 -25.42
CA GLU A 7 -34.58 24.11 -26.65
C GLU A 7 -34.57 25.65 -26.55
N SER A 8 -35.59 26.24 -25.93
CA SER A 8 -35.68 27.69 -25.74
C SER A 8 -34.68 28.23 -24.69
N LYS A 9 -34.26 27.41 -23.73
CA LYS A 9 -33.28 27.81 -22.71
C LYS A 9 -31.86 27.75 -23.25
N ASP A 10 -31.57 26.70 -24.01
CA ASP A 10 -30.26 26.48 -24.63
C ASP A 10 -29.92 27.61 -25.62
N GLY A 11 -30.87 27.99 -26.50
CA GLY A 11 -30.68 29.11 -27.41
C GLY A 11 -30.51 30.48 -26.72
N ARG A 12 -31.06 30.66 -25.51
CA ARG A 12 -30.83 31.87 -24.70
C ARG A 12 -29.45 31.87 -24.06
N GLN A 13 -29.00 30.72 -23.55
CA GLN A 13 -27.64 30.56 -23.02
C GLN A 13 -26.58 30.80 -24.09
N GLN A 14 -26.75 30.23 -25.29
CA GLN A 14 -25.83 30.42 -26.41
C GLN A 14 -25.71 31.88 -26.85
N LYS A 15 -26.81 32.63 -26.89
CA LYS A 15 -26.78 34.08 -27.17
C LYS A 15 -26.02 34.86 -26.11
N LEU A 16 -26.24 34.55 -24.83
CA LEU A 16 -25.54 35.20 -23.72
C LEU A 16 -24.03 34.89 -23.75
N LEU A 17 -23.64 33.64 -24.05
CA LEU A 17 -22.25 33.23 -24.22
C LEU A 17 -21.57 33.96 -25.40
N ALA A 18 -22.28 34.12 -26.53
CA ALA A 18 -21.75 34.84 -27.68
C ALA A 18 -21.59 36.36 -27.45
N GLU A 19 -22.45 36.95 -26.62
CA GLU A 19 -22.43 38.39 -26.33
C GLU A 19 -21.41 38.77 -25.25
N TYR A 20 -21.24 37.91 -24.23
CA TYR A 20 -20.43 38.22 -23.05
C TYR A 20 -19.17 37.36 -22.90
N GLY A 21 -18.98 36.31 -23.71
CA GLY A 21 -17.84 35.40 -23.62
C GLY A 21 -17.85 34.51 -22.35
N GLY A 22 -16.75 33.81 -22.08
CA GLY A 22 -16.57 33.02 -20.85
C GLY A 22 -16.75 31.50 -21.00
N GLU A 23 -16.63 30.95 -22.21
CA GLU A 23 -16.64 29.49 -22.42
C GLU A 23 -15.50 28.79 -21.67
N GLU A 24 -14.35 29.45 -21.50
CA GLU A 24 -13.19 28.97 -20.75
C GLU A 24 -13.46 28.71 -19.26
N HIS A 25 -14.49 29.35 -18.68
CA HIS A 25 -14.86 29.20 -17.27
C HIS A 25 -16.01 28.22 -17.04
N LEU A 26 -16.61 27.66 -18.10
CA LEU A 26 -17.66 26.63 -17.98
C LEU A 26 -17.11 25.28 -17.54
N GLN A 27 -15.83 25.03 -17.81
CA GLN A 27 -15.17 23.80 -17.41
C GLN A 27 -14.65 23.95 -15.98
N ALA A 28 -15.18 23.12 -15.07
CA ALA A 28 -14.67 23.08 -13.71
C ALA A 28 -13.17 22.67 -13.74
N PRO A 29 -12.29 23.41 -13.05
CA PRO A 29 -10.89 23.05 -12.99
C PRO A 29 -10.74 21.66 -12.33
N PRO A 30 -9.70 20.89 -12.69
CA PRO A 30 -9.48 19.58 -12.12
C PRO A 30 -9.43 19.65 -10.60
N PRO A 31 -10.08 18.70 -9.88
CA PRO A 31 -10.28 18.77 -8.43
C PRO A 31 -8.97 18.80 -7.63
N GLU A 32 -7.87 18.33 -8.21
CA GLU A 32 -6.54 18.40 -7.60
C GLU A 32 -6.04 19.85 -7.39
N LEU A 33 -6.47 20.80 -8.24
CA LEU A 33 -6.09 22.21 -8.10
C LEU A 33 -6.96 22.97 -7.08
N LEU A 34 -8.11 22.42 -6.72
CA LEU A 34 -9.03 23.00 -5.73
C LEU A 34 -8.65 22.63 -4.29
N GLN A 35 -7.78 21.62 -4.11
CA GLN A 35 -7.49 21.06 -2.80
C GLN A 35 -6.11 21.51 -2.29
N GLN A 36 -6.09 22.29 -1.21
CA GLN A 36 -4.88 22.43 -0.40
C GLN A 36 -4.59 21.06 0.24
N SER A 37 -3.44 20.44 -0.05
CA SER A 37 -3.03 19.18 0.57
C SER A 37 -1.81 19.38 1.46
N GLU A 38 -2.02 19.37 2.78
CA GLU A 38 -0.95 19.35 3.76
C GLU A 38 -0.64 17.89 4.10
N ARG A 39 0.43 17.34 3.51
CA ARG A 39 0.93 16.02 3.89
C ARG A 39 1.97 16.18 4.99
N TYR A 40 1.59 15.86 6.22
CA TYR A 40 2.51 15.86 7.35
C TYR A 40 3.46 14.66 7.28
N VAL A 41 4.76 14.91 7.49
CA VAL A 41 5.80 13.87 7.49
C VAL A 41 6.68 14.07 8.72
N GLU A 42 6.79 13.03 9.55
CA GLU A 42 7.67 13.02 10.71
C GLU A 42 9.02 12.42 10.35
N TYR A 43 10.10 13.12 10.70
CA TYR A 43 11.48 12.63 10.54
C TYR A 43 12.09 12.25 11.88
N SER A 44 12.77 11.10 11.91
CA SER A 44 13.65 10.72 13.02
C SER A 44 14.87 11.64 13.10
N ARG A 45 15.58 11.61 14.23
CA ARG A 45 16.84 12.35 14.44
C ARG A 45 17.92 12.03 13.39
N THR A 46 17.86 10.86 12.77
CA THR A 46 18.77 10.41 11.70
C THR A 46 18.27 10.73 10.30
N GLY A 47 17.12 11.41 10.15
CA GLY A 47 16.55 11.83 8.87
C GLY A 47 15.67 10.80 8.17
N GLN A 48 15.39 9.64 8.79
CA GLN A 48 14.45 8.65 8.23
C GLN A 48 13.00 9.05 8.51
N VAL A 49 12.12 8.85 7.52
CA VAL A 49 10.67 9.09 7.64
C VAL A 49 10.05 8.05 8.58
N VAL A 50 9.41 8.51 9.66
CA VAL A 50 8.80 7.66 10.70
C VAL A 50 7.29 7.53 10.49
N SER A 51 6.62 8.62 10.06
CA SER A 51 5.17 8.67 9.89
C SER A 51 4.80 9.55 8.71
N GLY A 52 3.72 9.22 8.00
CA GLY A 52 3.16 10.05 6.91
C GLY A 52 3.71 9.79 5.50
N GLY A 53 4.68 8.88 5.33
CA GLY A 53 5.11 8.42 4.02
C GLY A 53 4.09 7.46 3.40
N GLY A 54 3.40 7.89 2.33
CA GLY A 54 2.27 7.20 1.70
C GLY A 54 2.48 5.79 1.15
N ASN A 55 3.61 5.14 1.45
CA ASN A 55 3.79 3.71 1.35
C ASN A 55 4.84 3.34 2.41
N ALA A 56 4.39 3.03 3.63
CA ALA A 56 5.24 2.30 4.56
C ALA A 56 5.44 0.92 3.93
N VAL A 57 6.46 0.79 3.07
CA VAL A 57 7.08 -0.50 2.77
C VAL A 57 7.32 -1.09 4.13
N ALA A 58 6.55 -2.13 4.49
CA ALA A 58 6.60 -2.75 5.79
C ALA A 58 8.07 -2.91 6.15
N GLN A 59 8.51 -2.19 7.19
CA GLN A 59 9.91 -2.21 7.61
C GLN A 59 10.33 -3.68 7.63
N PRO A 60 11.39 -4.08 6.89
CA PRO A 60 11.81 -5.47 6.93
C PRO A 60 12.02 -5.81 8.40
N LYS A 61 11.31 -6.84 8.88
CA LYS A 61 11.34 -7.21 10.29
C LYS A 61 12.80 -7.28 10.74
N ARG A 62 13.11 -6.72 11.91
CA ARG A 62 14.48 -6.61 12.45
C ARG A 62 15.24 -7.94 12.42
N TYR A 63 14.50 -9.05 12.44
CA TYR A 63 15.01 -10.40 12.34
C TYR A 63 14.46 -11.05 11.07
N LYS A 64 15.35 -11.70 10.32
CA LYS A 64 14.98 -12.55 9.20
C LYS A 64 14.21 -13.76 9.73
N GLU A 65 12.92 -13.79 9.46
CA GLU A 65 12.06 -14.94 9.73
C GLU A 65 12.27 -16.01 8.62
N ASP A 66 11.75 -17.21 8.85
CA ASP A 66 11.71 -18.30 7.87
C ASP A 66 13.06 -18.72 7.27
N ILE A 67 14.16 -18.57 8.03
CA ILE A 67 15.44 -19.14 7.65
C ILE A 67 15.46 -20.63 8.00
N TYR A 68 15.51 -21.47 6.96
CA TYR A 68 15.68 -22.91 7.10
C TYR A 68 17.11 -23.33 6.77
N PRO A 69 18.00 -23.49 7.77
CA PRO A 69 19.36 -23.95 7.53
C PRO A 69 19.36 -25.40 7.00
N LEU A 70 20.42 -25.80 6.29
CA LEU A 70 20.75 -27.20 5.98
C LEU A 70 19.60 -28.06 5.39
N ASN A 71 18.80 -27.45 4.52
CA ASN A 71 17.68 -28.08 3.81
C ASN A 71 16.55 -28.61 4.72
N HIS A 72 16.40 -28.02 5.91
CA HIS A 72 15.21 -28.25 6.74
C HIS A 72 13.97 -27.55 6.13
N SER A 73 12.76 -28.00 6.46
CA SER A 73 11.49 -27.35 6.09
C SER A 73 10.79 -26.67 7.27
N SER A 74 11.42 -26.72 8.44
CA SER A 74 10.90 -26.18 9.71
C SER A 74 12.03 -25.49 10.46
N VAL A 75 11.71 -24.46 11.25
CA VAL A 75 12.70 -23.73 12.07
C VAL A 75 13.15 -24.59 13.25
N PHE A 76 14.39 -24.42 13.73
CA PHE A 76 14.86 -25.09 14.94
C PHE A 76 14.02 -24.68 16.15
N GLY A 77 13.56 -25.65 16.95
CA GLY A 77 12.62 -25.40 18.06
C GLY A 77 11.14 -25.56 17.67
N SER A 78 10.85 -25.98 16.44
CA SER A 78 9.50 -26.35 16.01
C SER A 78 9.01 -27.70 16.54
N TRP A 79 9.90 -28.46 17.20
CA TRP A 79 9.58 -29.75 17.82
C TRP A 79 10.24 -29.85 19.19
N TRP A 80 9.52 -30.44 20.15
CA TRP A 80 9.98 -30.68 21.51
C TRP A 80 9.60 -32.09 21.94
N ASP A 81 10.55 -32.79 22.56
CA ASP A 81 10.34 -34.09 23.16
C ASP A 81 11.36 -34.31 24.28
N ASP A 82 10.88 -34.79 25.43
CA ASP A 82 11.71 -35.18 26.59
C ASP A 82 12.83 -34.18 26.94
N GLY A 83 12.48 -32.89 27.00
CA GLY A 83 13.42 -31.81 27.36
C GLY A 83 14.38 -31.38 26.24
N LYS A 84 14.24 -31.92 25.03
CA LYS A 84 15.07 -31.57 23.88
C LYS A 84 14.24 -30.85 22.82
N TRP A 85 14.81 -29.79 22.28
CA TRP A 85 14.26 -29.06 21.14
C TRP A 85 14.91 -29.54 19.85
N GLY A 86 14.11 -29.60 18.78
CA GLY A 86 14.58 -30.01 17.47
C GLY A 86 13.75 -29.44 16.33
N TYR A 87 13.96 -30.01 15.14
CA TYR A 87 13.22 -29.66 13.93
C TYR A 87 11.97 -30.53 13.78
N HIS A 88 10.83 -29.96 13.45
CA HIS A 88 9.61 -30.71 13.17
C HIS A 88 9.75 -31.65 11.96
N CYS A 89 10.51 -31.26 10.93
CA CYS A 89 10.65 -32.05 9.71
C CYS A 89 11.34 -33.41 9.92
N CYS A 90 12.39 -33.48 10.74
CA CYS A 90 13.21 -34.69 10.91
C CYS A 90 13.44 -35.09 12.37
N LYS A 91 12.89 -34.35 13.34
CA LYS A 91 13.04 -34.54 14.80
C LYS A 91 14.49 -34.55 15.29
N GLN A 92 15.42 -34.04 14.48
CA GLN A 92 16.81 -33.88 14.89
C GLN A 92 16.92 -32.77 15.92
N THR A 93 17.66 -33.04 17.00
CA THR A 93 17.89 -32.11 18.11
C THR A 93 19.15 -31.27 17.95
N MET A 94 19.98 -31.57 16.94
CA MET A 94 21.19 -30.82 16.63
C MET A 94 20.88 -29.71 15.62
N ARG A 95 21.20 -28.45 15.94
CA ARG A 95 20.89 -27.32 15.04
C ARG A 95 21.66 -27.38 13.71
N ASN A 96 22.87 -27.93 13.72
CA ASN A 96 23.75 -27.98 12.55
C ASN A 96 23.77 -29.34 11.83
N SER A 97 22.80 -30.22 12.10
CA SER A 97 22.68 -31.46 11.33
C SER A 97 21.91 -31.23 10.03
N TYR A 98 22.29 -31.95 8.98
CA TYR A 98 21.60 -31.91 7.70
C TYR A 98 20.26 -32.65 7.78
N CYS A 99 19.24 -32.12 7.11
CA CYS A 99 17.91 -32.72 7.09
C CYS A 99 17.96 -34.14 6.49
N THR A 100 17.45 -35.12 7.24
CA THR A 100 17.38 -36.53 6.81
C THR A 100 16.00 -36.94 6.32
N ALA A 101 15.00 -36.06 6.46
CA ALA A 101 13.68 -36.31 5.92
C ALA A 101 13.75 -36.22 4.40
N ARG A 102 13.47 -37.33 3.72
CA ARG A 102 13.19 -37.31 2.29
C ARG A 102 11.90 -36.51 2.09
N LYS A 103 11.93 -35.52 1.20
CA LYS A 103 10.72 -34.82 0.75
C LYS A 103 9.70 -35.82 0.21
#